data_AF-A0A966SVF0-F1
#
_entry.id   AF-A0A966SVF0-F1
#
_cell.length_a   1.000
_cell.length_b   1.000
_cell.length_c   1.000
_cell.angle_alpha   90.00
_cell.angle_beta   90.00
_cell.angle_gamma   90.00
#
_symmetry.space_group_name_H-M   'P 1'
#
loop_
_entity.id
_entity.type
_entity.pdbx_description
1 polymer ?
#
loop_
_entity_poly.entity_id
_entity_poly.type
_entity_poly.pdbx_seq_one_letter_code
_entity_poly.pdbx_strand_id
1 'polypeptide(L)' 'MERVRPLFEAVMRAFRLPDVRRKILFTFAMLAVFRVVAHVPLPGVNLGSLRQLLEQNQLLGMLDLFSGGSLTTFS' A
#
# COMPACT_ATOMS: atom_id res chain seq x y z
N MET A 1 -19.74 -18.78 15.46
CA MET A 1 -19.52 -17.33 15.67
C MET A 1 -18.86 -16.99 17.02
N GLU A 2 -18.35 -17.97 17.80
CA GLU A 2 -17.82 -17.72 19.15
C GLU A 2 -16.33 -17.34 19.22
N ARG A 3 -15.56 -17.52 18.14
CA ARG A 3 -14.11 -17.23 18.13
C ARG A 3 -13.72 -15.80 17.72
N VAL A 4 -14.67 -14.96 17.32
CA VAL A 4 -14.37 -13.60 16.80
C VAL A 4 -14.29 -12.55 17.91
N ARG A 5 -15.03 -12.77 19.02
CA ARG A 5 -15.00 -11.93 20.23
C ARG A 5 -13.59 -11.73 20.81
N PRO A 6 -12.77 -12.79 21.00
CA PRO A 6 -11.43 -12.62 21.57
C PRO A 6 -10.49 -11.81 20.65
N LEU A 7 -10.68 -11.83 19.33
CA LEU A 7 -9.88 -11.02 18.41
C LEU A 7 -10.18 -9.52 18.58
N PHE A 8 -11.46 -9.16 18.69
CA PHE A 8 -11.87 -7.77 18.89
C PHE A 8 -11.37 -7.23 20.24
N GLU A 9 -11.45 -8.05 21.29
CA GLU A 9 -10.88 -7.72 22.60
C GLU A 9 -9.36 -7.57 22.55
N ALA A 10 -8.64 -8.42 21.82
CA ALA A 10 -7.20 -8.31 21.65
C ALA A 10 -6.81 -7.02 20.93
N VAL A 11 -7.54 -6.63 19.87
CA VAL A 11 -7.34 -5.36 19.17
C VAL A 11 -7.61 -4.19 20.12
N MET A 12 -8.72 -4.19 20.87
CA MET A 12 -8.99 -3.14 21.86
C MET A 12 -7.92 -3.06 22.96
N ARG A 13 -7.39 -4.21 23.42
CA ARG A 13 -6.29 -4.25 24.39
C ARG A 13 -4.99 -3.68 23.80
N ALA A 14 -4.69 -3.96 22.53
CA ALA A 14 -3.52 -3.43 21.84
C ALA A 14 -3.50 -1.88 21.83
N PHE A 15 -4.66 -1.23 21.73
CA PHE A 15 -4.76 0.23 21.81
C PHE A 15 -4.69 0.79 23.25
N ARG A 16 -4.98 -0.04 24.27
CA ARG A 16 -4.91 0.36 25.69
C ARG A 16 -3.50 0.29 26.25
N LEU A 17 -2.67 -0.65 25.78
CA LEU A 17 -1.29 -0.79 26.26
C LEU A 17 -0.42 0.34 25.69
N PRO A 18 0.26 1.15 26.53
CA PRO A 18 1.01 2.32 26.07
C PRO A 18 2.16 1.97 25.11
N ASP A 19 2.88 0.87 25.35
CA ASP A 19 3.95 0.40 24.46
C ASP A 19 3.45 -0.05 23.09
N VAL A 20 2.33 -0.78 23.06
CA VAL A 20 1.76 -1.30 21.81
C VAL A 20 1.16 -0.15 20.99
N ARG A 21 0.44 0.77 21.64
CA ARG A 21 -0.08 1.99 21.00
C ARG A 21 1.03 2.82 20.36
N ARG A 22 2.18 2.97 21.03
CA ARG A 22 3.31 3.73 20.49
C ARG A 22 3.90 3.08 19.24
N LYS A 23 4.01 1.75 19.21
CA LYS A 23 4.43 1.00 18.02
C LYS A 23 3.42 1.12 16.88
N ILE A 24 2.13 0.98 17.16
CA ILE A 24 1.07 1.16 16.17
C ILE A 24 1.13 2.56 15.57
N LEU A 25 1.23 3.60 16.41
CA LEU A 25 1.29 4.98 15.94
C LEU A 25 2.56 5.25 15.11
N PHE A 26 3.70 4.68 15.49
CA PHE A 26 4.93 4.76 14.71
C PHE A 26 4.76 4.11 13.32
N THR A 27 4.21 2.89 13.24
CA THR A 27 3.94 2.23 11.97
C THR A 27 2.97 3.04 11.11
N PHE A 28 1.87 3.54 11.67
CA PHE A 28 0.93 4.40 10.95
C PHE A 28 1.58 5.71 10.47
N ALA A 29 2.45 6.31 11.28
CA ALA A 29 3.21 7.50 10.88
C ALA A 29 4.16 7.19 9.73
N MET A 30 4.90 6.08 9.77
CA MET A 30 5.74 5.64 8.65
C MET A 30 4.93 5.39 7.38
N LEU A 31 3.76 4.74 7.49
CA LEU A 31 2.86 4.52 6.36
C LEU A 31 2.33 5.84 5.78
N ALA A 32 2.01 6.82 6.63
CA ALA A 32 1.60 8.15 6.19
C ALA A 32 2.72 8.87 5.43
N VAL A 33 3.96 8.80 5.94
CA VAL A 33 5.15 9.35 5.25
C VAL A 33 5.36 8.66 3.91
N PHE A 34 5.36 7.33 3.87
CA PHE A 34 5.45 6.56 2.62
C PHE A 34 4.36 6.99 1.63
N ARG A 35 3.12 7.17 2.10
CA ARG A 35 2.01 7.60 1.24
C ARG A 35 2.20 8.98 0.65
N VAL A 36 2.73 9.92 1.42
CA VAL A 36 3.03 11.28 0.93
C VAL A 36 4.18 11.24 -0.09
N VAL A 37 5.23 10.45 0.17
CA VAL A 37 6.37 10.29 -0.73
C VAL A 37 5.95 9.65 -2.06
N ALA A 38 5.16 8.58 -2.01
CA ALA A 38 4.65 7.91 -3.21
C ALA A 38 3.68 8.78 -4.04
N HIS A 39 3.05 9.78 -3.42
CA HIS A 39 2.18 10.72 -4.12
C HIS A 39 2.95 11.80 -4.90
N VAL A 40 4.27 11.92 -4.70
CA VAL A 40 5.12 12.81 -5.51
C VAL A 40 5.48 12.05 -6.78
N PRO A 41 4.89 12.37 -7.95
CA PRO A 41 5.19 11.66 -9.19
C PRO A 41 6.67 11.90 -9.55
N LEU A 42 7.34 10.82 -9.98
CA LEU A 42 8.73 10.88 -10.40
C LEU A 42 8.87 11.81 -11.62
N PRO A 43 9.69 12.88 -11.54
CA PRO A 43 9.88 13.79 -12.66
C PRO A 43 10.56 13.04 -13.82
N GLY A 44 9.91 12.98 -14.98
CA GLY A 44 10.48 12.40 -16.21
C GLY A 44 9.84 11.09 -16.70
N VAL A 45 8.83 10.54 -16.01
CA VAL A 45 8.09 9.36 -16.49
C VAL A 45 6.88 9.77 -17.34
N ASN A 46 6.91 9.45 -18.64
CA ASN A 46 5.74 9.61 -19.52
C ASN A 46 4.80 8.42 -19.35
N LEU A 47 3.78 8.57 -18.48
CA LEU A 47 2.74 7.56 -18.26
C LEU A 47 2.03 7.14 -19.56
N GLY A 48 1.93 8.05 -20.54
CA GLY A 48 1.37 7.76 -21.86
C GLY A 48 2.19 6.72 -22.65
N SER A 49 3.52 6.87 -22.69
CA SER A 49 4.41 5.93 -23.38
C SER A 49 4.47 4.56 -22.70
N LEU A 50 4.38 4.53 -21.37
CA LEU A 50 4.31 3.29 -20.60
C LEU A 50 3.03 2.51 -20.85
N ARG A 51 1.87 3.18 -20.86
CA ARG A 51 0.60 2.54 -21.22
C ARG A 51 0.66 1.91 -22.61
N GLN A 52 1.24 2.62 -23.58
CA GLN A 52 1.41 2.09 -24.93
C GLN A 52 2.32 0.85 -24.97
N LEU A 53 3.41 0.82 -24.18
CA LEU A 53 4.28 -0.35 -24.07
C LEU A 53 3.60 -1.55 -23.38
N LEU A 54 2.79 -1.29 -22.35
CA LEU A 54 2.02 -2.31 -21.63
C LEU A 54 0.90 -2.90 -22.50
N GLU A 55 0.21 -2.07 -23.29
CA GLU A 55 -0.80 -2.54 -24.25
C GLU A 55 -0.21 -3.35 -25.40
N GLN A 56 1.00 -2.99 -25.86
CA GLN A 56 1.71 -3.73 -26.90
C GLN A 56 2.25 -5.08 -26.43
N ASN A 57 2.46 -5.26 -25.12
CA ASN A 57 3.05 -6.47 -24.55
C ASN A 57 2.12 -7.11 -23.52
N GLN A 58 1.37 -8.14 -23.94
CA GLN A 58 0.48 -8.89 -23.04
C GLN A 58 1.17 -9.40 -21.77
N LEU A 59 2.44 -9.80 -21.85
CA LEU A 59 3.22 -10.23 -20.68
C LEU A 59 3.43 -9.09 -19.68
N LEU A 60 3.71 -7.87 -20.16
CA LEU A 60 3.89 -6.68 -19.31
C LEU A 60 2.55 -6.21 -18.74
N GLY A 61 1.47 -6.27 -19.50
CA GLY A 61 0.13 -6.02 -18.99
C GLY A 61 -0.30 -7.01 -17.91
N MET A 62 0.07 -8.28 -18.06
CA MET A 62 -0.19 -9.32 -17.05
C MET A 62 0.66 -9.10 -15.78
N LEU A 63 1.91 -8.66 -15.94
CA LEU A 63 2.78 -8.22 -14.83
C LEU A 63 2.18 -7.03 -14.08
N ASP A 64 1.59 -6.05 -14.76
CA ASP A 64 0.93 -4.92 -14.10
C ASP A 64 -0.27 -5.38 -13.26
N LEU A 65 -1.10 -6.28 -13.81
CA LEU A 65 -2.22 -6.90 -13.09
C LEU A 65 -1.75 -7.63 -11.82
N PHE A 66 -0.68 -8.42 -11.91
CA PHE A 66 -0.14 -9.13 -10.74
C PHE A 66 0.57 -8.20 -9.74
N SER A 67 1.08 -7.06 -10.18
CA SER A 67 1.66 -6.02 -9.32
C SER A 67 0.60 -5.11 -8.65
N GLY A 68 -0.68 -5.25 -9.03
CA GLY A 68 -1.77 -4.43 -8.52
C GLY A 68 -1.93 -3.06 -9.18
N GLY A 69 -1.48 -2.88 -10.43
CA GLY A 69 -1.57 -1.61 -11.15
C GLY A 69 -0.46 -0.60 -10.82
N SER A 70 0.61 -1.05 -10.18
CA SER A 70 1.74 -0.18 -9.80
C SER A 70 2.61 0.19 -11.02
N LEU A 71 2.69 -0.66 -12.06
CA LEU A 71 3.50 -0.36 -13.25
C LEU A 71 2.86 0.73 -14.13
N THR A 72 1.53 0.87 -14.11
CA THR A 72 0.83 1.94 -14.82
C THR A 72 0.83 3.28 -14.07
N THR A 73 1.07 3.27 -12.76
CA THR A 73 0.91 4.45 -11.90
C THR A 73 2.21 4.88 -11.21
N PHE A 74 3.28 4.08 -11.26
CA PHE A 74 4.56 4.28 -10.58
C PHE A 74 4.40 4.83 -9.16
N SER A 75 3.63 4.11 -8.34
CA SER A 75 3.32 4.42 -6.94
C SER A 75 3.72 3.30 -6.00
#